data_AF-A0A9N9G3S3-F1
#
_entry.id   AF-A0A9N9G3S3-F1
#
_cell.length_a   1.000
_cell.length_b   1.000
_cell.length_c   1.000
_cell.angle_alpha   90.00
_cell.angle_beta   90.00
_cell.angle_gamma   90.00
#
_symmetry.space_group_name_H-M   'P 1'
#
loop_
_entity.id
_entity.type
_entity.pdbx_description
1 polymer ?
#
loop_
_entity_poly.entity_id
_entity_poly.type
_entity_poly.pdbx_seq_one_letter_code
_entity_poly.pdbx_strand_id
1 'polypeptide(L)' 'MSKKKSKVSKVTAHTRVEENPGEFRVNDEILFCNFCDHSIDWIRKSTVDDHLN' A
#
# COMPACT_ATOMS: atom_id res chain seq x y z
N MET A 1 -8.97 -2.47 28.65
CA MET A 1 -9.45 -1.99 27.33
C MET A 1 -8.38 -1.09 26.73
N SER A 2 -7.55 -1.62 25.84
CA SER A 2 -6.38 -0.89 25.33
C SER A 2 -6.80 0.27 24.43
N LYS A 3 -6.34 1.46 24.81
CA LYS A 3 -6.50 2.75 24.13
C LYS A 3 -6.08 2.61 22.66
N LYS A 4 -7.03 2.48 21.72
CA LYS A 4 -6.74 2.60 20.28
C LYS A 4 -6.50 4.08 19.97
N LYS A 5 -5.28 4.51 20.27
CA LYS A 5 -4.72 5.81 19.90
C LYS A 5 -4.91 5.96 18.39
N SER A 6 -5.69 6.95 17.97
CA SER A 6 -5.76 7.41 16.58
C SER A 6 -4.39 7.95 16.19
N LYS A 7 -3.49 7.04 15.80
CA LYS A 7 -2.26 7.38 15.11
C LYS A 7 -2.73 7.80 13.72
N VAL A 8 -2.48 9.05 13.34
CA VAL A 8 -2.44 9.40 11.92
C VAL A 8 -1.30 8.56 11.36
N SER A 9 -1.64 7.35 10.91
CA SER A 9 -0.70 6.36 10.41
C SER A 9 -0.05 6.98 9.19
N LYS A 10 1.24 7.28 9.28
CA LYS A 10 2.03 7.60 8.10
C LYS A 10 1.80 6.43 7.14
N VAL A 11 1.09 6.66 6.04
CA VAL A 11 0.80 5.61 5.06
C VAL A 11 2.16 5.06 4.63
N THR A 12 2.30 3.75 4.62
CA THR A 12 3.50 3.05 4.16
C THR A 12 3.12 2.10 3.02
N ALA A 13 4.10 1.63 2.24
CA ALA A 13 3.88 0.57 1.25
C ALA A 13 3.17 -0.65 1.88
N HIS A 14 3.56 -1.02 3.11
CA HIS A 14 2.93 -2.12 3.85
C HIS A 14 1.45 -1.88 4.11
N THR A 15 1.06 -0.65 4.47
CA THR A 15 -0.36 -0.29 4.64
C THR A 15 -1.15 -0.54 3.36
N ARG A 16 -0.57 -0.30 2.18
CA ARG A 16 -1.25 -0.57 0.89
C ARG A 16 -1.42 -2.05 0.58
N VAL A 17 -0.42 -2.86 0.93
CA VAL A 17 -0.51 -4.32 0.81
C VAL A 17 -1.57 -4.87 1.77
N GLU A 18 -1.65 -4.33 3.00
CA GLU A 18 -2.71 -4.70 3.95
C GLU A 18 -4.10 -4.28 3.46
N GLU A 19 -4.22 -3.12 2.79
CA GLU A 19 -5.48 -2.66 2.18
C GLU A 19 -5.90 -3.50 0.97
N ASN A 20 -4.94 -4.05 0.22
CA ASN A 20 -5.18 -4.78 -1.05
C ASN A 20 -4.37 -6.11 -1.06
N PRO A 21 -4.82 -7.13 -0.31
CA PRO A 21 -4.08 -8.37 -0.18
C PRO A 21 -4.03 -9.13 -1.50
N GLY A 22 -2.81 -9.47 -1.95
CA GLY A 22 -2.57 -10.25 -3.18
C GLY A 22 -2.31 -9.43 -4.43
N GLU A 23 -2.74 -8.17 -4.44
CA GLU A 23 -2.53 -7.25 -5.57
C GLU A 23 -1.11 -6.69 -5.58
N PHE A 24 -0.58 -6.40 -4.39
CA PHE A 24 0.72 -5.77 -4.23
C PHE A 24 1.66 -6.56 -3.33
N ARG A 25 2.96 -6.34 -3.54
CA ARG A 25 4.06 -6.79 -2.69
C ARG A 25 4.98 -5.62 -2.37
N VAL A 26 5.57 -5.60 -1.17
CA VAL A 26 6.63 -4.63 -0.84
C VAL A 26 7.98 -5.28 -1.04
N ASN A 27 8.89 -4.60 -1.71
CA ASN A 27 10.30 -4.96 -1.76
C ASN A 27 11.14 -3.69 -1.55
N ASP A 28 12.05 -3.69 -0.56
CA ASP A 28 12.88 -2.52 -0.19
C ASP A 28 12.09 -1.19 -0.08
N GLU A 29 10.95 -1.19 0.63
CA GLU A 29 10.03 -0.03 0.78
C GLU A 29 9.35 0.45 -0.52
N ILE A 30 9.58 -0.22 -1.64
CA ILE A 30 8.91 0.02 -2.91
C ILE A 30 7.73 -0.93 -3.03
N LEU A 31 6.55 -0.39 -3.38
CA LEU A 31 5.36 -1.18 -3.66
C LEU A 31 5.47 -1.67 -5.11
N PHE A 32 5.31 -2.97 -5.33
CA PHE A 32 5.24 -3.59 -6.64
C PHE A 32 3.86 -4.20 -6.84
N CYS A 33 3.33 -4.10 -8.06
CA CYS A 33 2.18 -4.90 -8.45
C CYS A 33 2.61 -6.34 -8.69
N ASN A 34 1.85 -7.29 -8.14
CA ASN A 34 2.12 -8.72 -8.30
C ASN A 34 1.82 -9.21 -9.74
N PHE A 35 0.97 -8.50 -10.49
CA PHE A 35 0.58 -8.86 -11.86
C PHE A 35 1.42 -8.18 -12.93
N CYS A 36 1.70 -6.88 -12.76
CA CYS A 36 2.41 -6.08 -13.75
C CYS A 36 3.94 -6.10 -13.55
N ASP A 37 4.42 -6.58 -12.41
CA ASP A 37 5.83 -6.62 -12.01
C ASP A 37 6.57 -5.26 -12.06
N HIS A 38 5.83 -4.16 -12.03
CA HIS A 38 6.37 -2.80 -11.99
C HIS A 38 6.18 -2.14 -10.62
N SER A 39 7.00 -1.14 -10.33
CA SER A 39 6.91 -0.34 -9.11
C SER A 39 5.79 0.69 -9.18
N ILE A 40 4.99 0.79 -8.13
CA ILE A 40 3.87 1.73 -7.97
C ILE A 40 4.22 2.81 -6.94
N ASP A 41 3.94 4.07 -7.29
CA ASP A 41 4.01 5.19 -6.33
C ASP A 41 2.84 5.08 -5.34
N TRP A 42 3.10 4.40 -4.22
CA TRP A 42 2.10 4.08 -3.20
C TRP A 42 1.72 5.27 -2.30
N ILE A 43 2.51 6.34 -2.34
CA ILE A 43 2.32 7.56 -1.56
C ILE A 43 0.96 8.17 -1.91
N ARG A 44 0.62 8.17 -3.20
CA ARG A 44 -0.66 8.69 -3.70
C ARG A 44 -1.69 7.58 -3.79
N LYS A 45 -2.78 7.71 -3.01
CA LYS A 45 -3.91 6.76 -3.09
C LYS A 45 -4.46 6.65 -4.51
N SER A 46 -4.56 7.78 -5.22
CA SER A 46 -5.09 7.82 -6.58
C SER A 46 -4.25 6.98 -7.55
N THR A 47 -2.94 6.91 -7.39
CA THR A 47 -2.07 6.09 -8.24
C THR A 47 -2.27 4.59 -7.99
N VAL A 48 -2.51 4.22 -6.73
CA VAL A 48 -2.84 2.82 -6.37
C VAL A 48 -4.22 2.45 -6.91
N ASP A 49 -5.21 3.33 -6.76
CA ASP A 49 -6.60 3.13 -7.20
C ASP A 49 -6.72 3.07 -8.73
N ASP A 50 -6.05 3.99 -9.44
CA ASP A 50 -5.95 4.01 -10.91
C ASP A 50 -5.27 2.75 -11.45
N HIS A 51 -4.32 2.18 -10.71
CA HIS A 51 -3.67 0.95 -11.11
C HIS A 51 -4.55 -0.30 -10.95
N LEU A 52 -5.52 -0.27 -10.04
CA LEU A 52 -6.44 -1.38 -9.79
C LEU A 52 -7.72 -1.34 -10.65
N ASN A 53 -7.97 -0.23 -11.34
CA ASN A 53 -9.12 -0.03 -12.23
C ASN A 53 -8.82 -0.48 -13.66
#